data_AF-A0A7S2Z6Z1-F1
#
_entry.id   AF-A0A7S2Z6Z1-F1
#
_cell.length_a   1.000
_cell.length_b   1.000
_cell.length_c   1.000
_cell.angle_alpha   90.00
_cell.angle_beta   90.00
_cell.angle_gamma   90.00
#
_symmetry.space_group_name_H-M   'P 1'
#
loop_
_entity.id
_entity.type
_entity.pdbx_description
1 polymer ?
#
loop_
_entity_poly.entity_id
_entity_poly.type
_entity_poly.pdbx_seq_one_letter_code
_entity_poly.pdbx_strand_id
1 'polypeptide(L)'
;REELDAYRSRPDKSLLSSAELRWVEDQTRAAREAGQTWTIFAQQIVMADLRFADFEGAVRAARARGEAELAREWDSQVRNATCSAEGTGKPLARSYAPTAHLADEFLQLQELSQGECLGGRSGFVHGKYGIPFNLDQWSGYLAERERFFEAVARANDAKGGHENALVVYSGDSHNAWASDLRGGRGEQGPAAGDVVAAEYGVTSVSSTGFESFMRFVSPELVTAGFEAANPDLKYANTKERGFLLVDLTHEAHKGRYVYVDTVASSQYKTFCEASLDYGSGVAERRSGLTRAACPPELLQEL
;
A
#
# COMPACT_ATOMS: atom_id res chain seq x y z
N ARG A 1 -15.12 14.32 -4.65
CA ARG A 1 -14.05 13.53 -5.32
C ARG A 1 -13.41 14.34 -6.44
N GLU A 2 -14.17 14.80 -7.42
CA GLU A 2 -13.64 15.59 -8.55
C GLU A 2 -12.83 16.82 -8.09
N GLU A 3 -13.32 17.57 -7.11
CA GLU A 3 -12.57 18.71 -6.53
C GLU A 3 -11.24 18.28 -5.91
N LEU A 4 -11.20 17.12 -5.25
CA LEU A 4 -9.97 16.57 -4.67
C LEU A 4 -8.99 16.15 -5.77
N ASP A 5 -9.50 15.52 -6.84
CA ASP A 5 -8.72 15.10 -8.00
C ASP A 5 -8.13 16.32 -8.73
N ALA A 6 -8.91 17.38 -8.89
CA ALA A 6 -8.43 18.65 -9.41
C ALA A 6 -7.35 19.27 -8.50
N TYR A 7 -7.56 19.24 -7.18
CA TYR A 7 -6.59 19.77 -6.21
C TYR A 7 -5.24 19.06 -6.26
N ARG A 8 -5.22 17.72 -6.27
CA ARG A 8 -3.97 16.92 -6.29
C ARG A 8 -3.28 16.86 -7.65
N SER A 9 -4.00 17.17 -8.74
CA SER A 9 -3.45 17.30 -10.09
C SER A 9 -2.98 18.72 -10.42
N ARG A 10 -2.98 19.63 -9.45
CA ARG A 10 -2.45 20.99 -9.65
C ARG A 10 -0.95 20.94 -9.97
N PRO A 11 -0.49 21.67 -11.01
CA PRO A 11 0.91 21.62 -11.44
C PRO A 11 1.87 22.24 -10.43
N ASP A 12 1.40 23.15 -9.56
CA ASP A 12 2.21 23.86 -8.57
C ASP A 12 2.37 23.10 -7.24
N LYS A 13 1.76 21.91 -7.12
CA LYS A 13 2.04 20.98 -6.02
C LYS A 13 3.32 20.23 -6.32
N SER A 14 4.26 20.25 -5.37
CA SER A 14 5.56 19.58 -5.49
C SER A 14 5.96 18.92 -4.18
N LEU A 15 6.52 17.71 -4.28
CA LEU A 15 7.30 17.06 -3.22
C LEU A 15 8.79 17.31 -3.44
N LEU A 16 9.25 17.17 -4.68
CA LEU A 16 10.61 17.43 -5.10
C LEU A 16 10.71 18.84 -5.68
N SER A 17 11.81 19.52 -5.40
CA SER A 17 12.18 20.73 -6.13
C SER A 17 12.52 20.38 -7.59
N SER A 18 12.46 21.38 -8.47
CA SER A 18 12.88 21.18 -9.87
C SER A 18 14.35 20.77 -10.02
N ALA A 19 15.19 21.06 -9.02
CA ALA A 19 16.58 20.62 -9.00
C ALA A 19 16.69 19.12 -8.66
N GLU A 20 15.94 18.65 -7.67
CA GLU A 20 15.89 17.23 -7.30
C GLU A 20 15.28 16.38 -8.41
N LEU A 21 14.21 16.85 -9.06
CA LEU A 21 13.61 16.14 -10.19
C LEU A 21 14.58 16.01 -11.38
N ARG A 22 15.32 17.07 -11.71
CA ARG A 22 16.38 17.01 -12.73
C ARG A 22 17.49 16.06 -12.33
N TRP A 23 17.90 16.09 -11.05
CA TRP A 23 18.90 15.16 -10.55
C TRP A 23 18.45 13.71 -10.71
N VAL A 24 17.17 13.37 -10.43
CA VAL A 24 16.62 12.03 -10.68
C VAL A 24 16.74 11.65 -12.16
N GLU A 25 16.38 12.55 -13.08
CA GLU A 25 16.50 12.31 -14.53
C GLU A 25 17.95 12.04 -14.94
N ASP A 26 18.89 12.86 -14.45
CA ASP A 26 20.32 12.75 -14.76
C ASP A 26 20.93 11.46 -14.20
N GLN A 27 20.59 11.07 -12.96
CA GLN A 27 21.06 9.82 -12.36
C GLN A 27 20.50 8.60 -13.10
N THR A 28 19.22 8.63 -13.47
CA THR A 28 18.60 7.55 -14.26
C THR A 28 19.30 7.39 -15.60
N ARG A 29 19.59 8.51 -16.29
CA ARG A 29 20.29 8.52 -17.57
C ARG A 29 21.71 7.97 -17.43
N ALA A 30 22.46 8.42 -16.44
CA ALA A 30 23.82 7.96 -16.19
C ALA A 30 23.87 6.47 -15.86
N ALA A 31 22.95 5.97 -15.03
CA ALA A 31 22.83 4.54 -14.73
C ALA A 31 22.53 3.72 -15.98
N ARG A 32 21.65 4.22 -16.86
CA ARG A 32 21.31 3.58 -18.13
C ARG A 32 22.49 3.54 -19.09
N GLU A 33 23.23 4.63 -19.21
CA GLU A 33 24.47 4.70 -20.01
C GLU A 33 25.56 3.77 -19.48
N ALA A 34 25.61 3.56 -18.16
CA ALA A 34 26.50 2.60 -17.50
C ALA A 34 25.99 1.14 -17.57
N GLY A 35 24.87 0.87 -18.24
CA GLY A 35 24.29 -0.48 -18.39
C GLY A 35 23.72 -1.07 -17.10
N GLN A 36 23.32 -0.24 -16.15
CA GLN A 36 22.72 -0.70 -14.89
C GLN A 36 21.30 -1.21 -15.12
N THR A 37 20.98 -2.37 -14.55
CA THR A 37 19.65 -2.96 -14.71
C THR A 37 18.58 -2.28 -13.88
N TRP A 38 18.94 -1.83 -12.68
CA TRP A 38 17.97 -1.31 -11.71
C TRP A 38 18.22 0.16 -11.43
N THR A 39 17.13 0.91 -11.35
CA THR A 39 17.10 2.23 -10.69
C THR A 39 16.23 2.09 -9.45
N ILE A 40 16.81 2.27 -8.27
CA ILE A 40 16.10 2.17 -6.99
C ILE A 40 15.87 3.57 -6.45
N PHE A 41 14.61 3.93 -6.26
CA PHE A 41 14.21 5.16 -5.60
C PHE A 41 13.71 4.85 -4.18
N ALA A 42 14.63 4.91 -3.22
CA ALA A 42 14.33 4.72 -1.82
C ALA A 42 13.94 6.05 -1.18
N GLN A 43 12.69 6.15 -0.71
CA GLN A 43 12.12 7.39 -0.20
C GLN A 43 11.10 7.12 0.92
N GLN A 44 10.50 8.16 1.48
CA GLN A 44 9.80 8.10 2.75
C GLN A 44 8.35 7.60 2.66
N ILE A 45 7.59 8.03 1.66
CA ILE A 45 6.11 8.00 1.66
C ILE A 45 5.55 7.20 0.48
N VAL A 46 4.42 6.52 0.67
CA VAL A 46 3.85 5.65 -0.37
C VAL A 46 3.56 6.41 -1.69
N MET A 47 4.04 5.87 -2.80
CA MET A 47 3.94 6.44 -4.15
C MET A 47 2.67 6.05 -4.88
N ALA A 48 2.11 4.88 -4.60
CA ALA A 48 0.84 4.42 -5.15
C ALA A 48 -0.32 5.37 -4.77
N ASP A 49 -1.21 5.61 -5.74
CA ASP A 49 -2.47 6.37 -5.56
C ASP A 49 -3.52 5.50 -4.86
N LEU A 50 -3.25 5.15 -3.60
CA LEU A 50 -4.07 4.23 -2.83
C LEU A 50 -5.35 4.92 -2.33
N ARG A 51 -6.49 4.35 -2.73
CA ARG A 51 -7.81 4.66 -2.19
C ARG A 51 -7.98 4.00 -0.83
N PHE A 52 -8.76 4.64 0.04
CA PHE A 52 -9.15 4.05 1.31
C PHE A 52 -9.94 2.73 1.10
N ALA A 53 -9.98 1.88 2.12
CA ALA A 53 -10.58 0.56 2.08
C ALA A 53 -12.08 0.56 1.70
N ASP A 54 -12.45 -0.12 0.61
CA ASP A 54 -13.85 -0.38 0.22
C ASP A 54 -14.39 -1.61 0.95
N PHE A 55 -14.91 -1.41 2.16
CA PHE A 55 -15.48 -2.49 2.96
C PHE A 55 -16.70 -3.16 2.32
N GLU A 56 -17.54 -2.41 1.61
CA GLU A 56 -18.66 -3.02 0.88
C GLU A 56 -18.14 -3.91 -0.26
N GLY A 57 -17.08 -3.47 -0.94
CA GLY A 57 -16.34 -4.23 -1.93
C GLY A 57 -15.78 -5.54 -1.38
N ALA A 58 -15.11 -5.49 -0.23
CA ALA A 58 -14.59 -6.67 0.46
C ALA A 58 -15.71 -7.67 0.81
N VAL A 59 -16.83 -7.19 1.36
CA VAL A 59 -18.00 -8.02 1.67
C VAL A 59 -18.59 -8.64 0.41
N ARG A 60 -18.74 -7.88 -0.68
CA ARG A 60 -19.21 -8.40 -1.98
C ARG A 60 -18.27 -9.48 -2.54
N ALA A 61 -16.95 -9.25 -2.45
CA ALA A 61 -15.94 -10.21 -2.90
C ALA A 61 -15.99 -11.52 -2.10
N ALA A 62 -16.12 -11.45 -0.77
CA ALA A 62 -16.28 -12.63 0.08
C ALA A 62 -17.54 -13.44 -0.30
N ARG A 63 -18.69 -12.75 -0.52
CA ARG A 63 -19.92 -13.41 -1.01
C ARG A 63 -19.70 -14.11 -2.36
N ALA A 64 -19.00 -13.45 -3.29
CA ALA A 64 -18.71 -14.01 -4.60
C ALA A 64 -17.81 -15.26 -4.55
N ARG A 65 -16.93 -15.37 -3.54
CA ARG A 65 -16.12 -16.57 -3.27
C ARG A 65 -16.87 -17.69 -2.52
N GLY A 66 -18.13 -17.49 -2.15
CA GLY A 66 -18.92 -18.45 -1.36
C GLY A 66 -18.68 -18.39 0.14
N GLU A 67 -17.95 -17.40 0.64
CA GLU A 67 -17.61 -17.22 2.06
C GLU A 67 -18.74 -16.49 2.80
N ALA A 68 -19.93 -17.09 2.82
CA ALA A 68 -21.16 -16.43 3.29
C ALA A 68 -21.11 -16.04 4.77
N GLU A 69 -20.43 -16.82 5.61
CA GLU A 69 -20.27 -16.51 7.04
C GLU A 69 -19.34 -15.32 7.27
N LEU A 70 -18.16 -15.34 6.65
CA LEU A 70 -17.20 -14.22 6.68
C LEU A 70 -17.85 -12.93 6.20
N ALA A 71 -18.59 -12.98 5.09
CA ALA A 71 -19.29 -11.81 4.57
C ALA A 71 -20.36 -11.26 5.54
N ARG A 72 -21.05 -12.13 6.29
CA ARG A 72 -22.00 -11.69 7.33
C ARG A 72 -21.28 -11.08 8.53
N GLU A 73 -20.15 -11.65 8.93
CA GLU A 73 -19.32 -11.12 10.00
C GLU A 73 -18.80 -9.72 9.65
N TRP A 74 -18.17 -9.57 8.49
CA TRP A 74 -17.64 -8.29 8.01
C TRP A 74 -18.73 -7.23 7.84
N ASP A 75 -19.90 -7.60 7.31
CA ASP A 75 -21.05 -6.69 7.23
C ASP A 75 -21.49 -6.20 8.63
N SER A 76 -21.52 -7.11 9.61
CA SER A 76 -21.80 -6.77 11.01
C SER A 76 -20.75 -5.82 11.61
N GLN A 77 -19.46 -6.08 11.36
CA GLN A 77 -18.37 -5.20 11.80
C GLN A 77 -18.55 -3.78 11.26
N VAL A 78 -18.83 -3.62 9.96
CA VAL A 78 -19.06 -2.30 9.34
C VAL A 78 -20.25 -1.59 9.97
N ARG A 79 -21.39 -2.27 10.16
CA ARG A 79 -22.59 -1.67 10.77
C ARG A 79 -22.36 -1.23 12.23
N ASN A 80 -21.60 -2.02 12.98
CA ASN A 80 -21.28 -1.70 14.37
C ASN A 80 -20.28 -0.54 14.47
N ALA A 81 -19.19 -0.58 13.69
CA ALA A 81 -18.15 0.46 13.67
C ALA A 81 -18.67 1.82 13.17
N THR A 82 -19.69 1.82 12.31
CA THR A 82 -20.36 3.06 11.85
C THR A 82 -21.52 3.49 12.74
N CYS A 83 -21.85 2.72 13.78
CA CYS A 83 -22.99 2.95 14.65
C CYS A 83 -24.30 3.11 13.86
N SER A 84 -24.46 2.28 12.82
CA SER A 84 -25.64 2.26 11.94
C SER A 84 -26.59 1.11 12.28
N ALA A 85 -26.25 0.27 13.26
CA ALA A 85 -27.14 -0.78 13.76
C ALA A 85 -28.36 -0.13 14.46
N GLU A 86 -29.56 -0.56 14.09
CA GLU A 86 -30.82 -0.05 14.66
C GLU A 86 -31.00 -0.52 16.11
N GLY A 87 -31.31 0.42 17.02
CA GLY A 87 -31.62 0.14 18.43
C GLY A 87 -31.55 1.38 19.31
N THR A 88 -32.33 1.43 20.40
CA THR A 88 -32.33 2.53 21.38
C THR A 88 -31.16 2.47 22.39
N GLY A 89 -30.18 1.62 22.11
CA GLY A 89 -29.04 1.35 22.99
C GLY A 89 -27.78 2.12 22.60
N LYS A 90 -26.77 2.05 23.48
CA LYS A 90 -25.42 2.56 23.22
C LYS A 90 -24.80 1.80 22.03
N PRO A 91 -24.04 2.47 21.14
CA PRO A 91 -23.40 1.78 20.03
C PRO A 91 -22.30 0.87 20.56
N LEU A 92 -22.37 -0.43 20.27
CA LEU A 92 -21.40 -1.42 20.72
C LEU A 92 -20.66 -2.03 19.53
N ALA A 93 -19.34 -2.19 19.62
CA ALA A 93 -18.56 -2.96 18.67
C ALA A 93 -17.45 -3.74 19.36
N ARG A 94 -17.05 -4.86 18.74
CA ARG A 94 -15.92 -5.66 19.21
C ARG A 94 -14.62 -4.98 18.79
N SER A 95 -13.66 -4.88 19.70
CA SER A 95 -12.31 -4.45 19.36
C SER A 95 -11.50 -5.59 18.75
N TYR A 96 -10.73 -5.29 17.70
CA TYR A 96 -9.88 -6.20 16.93
C TYR A 96 -8.41 -5.74 16.93
N ALA A 97 -8.04 -4.77 17.78
CA ALA A 97 -6.66 -4.30 17.88
C ALA A 97 -5.80 -5.28 18.67
N PRO A 98 -4.85 -6.01 18.04
CA PRO A 98 -4.04 -7.01 18.73
C PRO A 98 -2.80 -6.39 19.42
N THR A 99 -2.76 -5.06 19.55
CA THR A 99 -1.54 -4.36 20.01
C THR A 99 -1.37 -4.45 21.51
N ALA A 100 -0.12 -4.49 21.97
CA ALA A 100 0.22 -4.72 23.38
C ALA A 100 -0.44 -3.71 24.33
N HIS A 101 -0.61 -2.45 23.91
CA HIS A 101 -1.23 -1.40 24.72
C HIS A 101 -2.77 -1.48 24.77
N LEU A 102 -3.40 -2.30 23.91
CA LEU A 102 -4.85 -2.55 23.86
C LEU A 102 -5.20 -4.03 24.13
N ALA A 103 -4.25 -4.80 24.67
CA ALA A 103 -4.42 -6.25 24.85
C ALA A 103 -5.66 -6.62 25.68
N ASP A 104 -5.97 -5.85 26.74
CA ASP A 104 -7.15 -6.06 27.59
C ASP A 104 -8.47 -5.77 26.88
N GLU A 105 -8.44 -4.97 25.80
CA GLU A 105 -9.61 -4.65 25.00
C GLU A 105 -9.79 -5.62 23.83
N PHE A 106 -8.77 -6.42 23.48
CA PHE A 106 -8.81 -7.29 22.31
C PHE A 106 -9.94 -8.31 22.39
N LEU A 107 -10.74 -8.36 21.33
CA LEU A 107 -11.96 -9.15 21.18
C LEU A 107 -13.07 -8.87 22.21
N GLN A 108 -12.92 -7.82 23.02
CA GLN A 108 -13.94 -7.37 23.96
C GLN A 108 -14.96 -6.47 23.29
N LEU A 109 -16.20 -6.52 23.79
CA LEU A 109 -17.27 -5.62 23.37
C LEU A 109 -17.08 -4.27 24.07
N GLN A 110 -17.05 -3.18 23.30
CA GLN A 110 -16.84 -1.83 23.79
C GLN A 110 -17.99 -0.93 23.36
N GLU A 111 -18.29 0.06 24.19
CA GLU A 111 -19.15 1.18 23.81
C GLU A 111 -18.36 2.21 23.00
N LEU A 112 -18.92 2.63 21.87
CA LEU A 112 -18.30 3.58 20.97
C LEU A 112 -18.68 5.01 21.37
N SER A 113 -17.67 5.87 21.44
CA SER A 113 -17.86 7.31 21.51
C SER A 113 -18.43 7.86 20.19
N GLN A 114 -18.96 9.08 20.25
CA GLN A 114 -19.40 9.79 19.05
C GLN A 114 -18.25 9.97 18.02
N GLY A 115 -17.02 10.20 18.52
CA GLY A 115 -15.84 10.35 17.67
C GLY A 115 -15.50 9.06 16.91
N GLU A 116 -15.61 7.91 17.57
CA GLU A 116 -15.38 6.60 16.94
C GLU A 116 -16.46 6.26 15.91
N CYS A 117 -17.73 6.54 16.23
CA CYS A 117 -18.81 6.41 15.26
C CYS A 117 -18.59 7.30 14.02
N LEU A 118 -18.17 8.55 14.23
CA LEU A 118 -17.89 9.48 13.14
C LEU A 118 -16.66 9.04 12.33
N GLY A 119 -15.61 8.56 12.99
CA GLY A 119 -14.42 8.00 12.36
C GLY A 119 -14.76 6.79 11.49
N GLY A 120 -15.56 5.84 12.00
CA GLY A 120 -16.04 4.68 11.25
C GLY A 120 -16.86 5.09 10.02
N ARG A 121 -17.82 6.02 10.18
CA ARG A 121 -18.61 6.55 9.05
C ARG A 121 -17.72 7.26 8.03
N SER A 122 -16.75 8.04 8.49
CA SER A 122 -15.79 8.73 7.62
C SER A 122 -15.01 7.73 6.79
N GLY A 123 -14.37 6.73 7.41
CA GLY A 123 -13.62 5.70 6.69
C GLY A 123 -14.48 4.94 5.67
N PHE A 124 -15.70 4.54 6.06
CA PHE A 124 -16.66 3.89 5.17
C PHE A 124 -16.99 4.76 3.93
N VAL A 125 -17.26 6.05 4.12
CA VAL A 125 -17.54 6.99 3.04
C VAL A 125 -16.31 7.19 2.14
N HIS A 126 -15.10 7.29 2.72
CA HIS A 126 -13.86 7.41 1.95
C HIS A 126 -13.66 6.22 1.00
N GLY A 127 -13.80 5.00 1.51
CA GLY A 127 -13.69 3.79 0.70
C GLY A 127 -14.75 3.71 -0.39
N LYS A 128 -16.03 3.91 -0.02
CA LYS A 128 -17.17 3.86 -0.94
C LYS A 128 -17.04 4.81 -2.12
N TYR A 129 -16.50 6.01 -1.90
CA TYR A 129 -16.32 7.01 -2.95
C TYR A 129 -14.91 7.03 -3.56
N GLY A 130 -14.05 6.07 -3.21
CA GLY A 130 -12.70 5.98 -3.76
C GLY A 130 -11.84 7.21 -3.46
N ILE A 131 -11.98 7.77 -2.27
CA ILE A 131 -11.15 8.87 -1.79
C ILE A 131 -9.79 8.30 -1.36
N PRO A 132 -8.66 8.95 -1.73
CA PRO A 132 -7.34 8.54 -1.29
C PRO A 132 -7.24 8.41 0.23
N PHE A 133 -6.47 7.43 0.69
CA PHE A 133 -6.38 7.16 2.13
C PHE A 133 -5.53 8.21 2.88
N ASN A 134 -4.50 8.76 2.22
CA ASN A 134 -3.59 9.73 2.83
C ASN A 134 -3.10 10.75 1.80
N LEU A 135 -3.34 12.05 2.07
CA LEU A 135 -2.91 13.16 1.21
C LEU A 135 -1.51 13.69 1.54
N ASP A 136 -0.91 13.23 2.64
CA ASP A 136 0.49 13.50 3.00
C ASP A 136 1.46 12.60 2.21
N GLN A 137 0.93 11.71 1.38
CA GLN A 137 1.67 10.84 0.48
C GLN A 137 1.61 11.33 -0.97
N TRP A 138 2.24 10.60 -1.91
CA TRP A 138 2.19 10.96 -3.34
C TRP A 138 0.76 11.01 -3.90
N SER A 139 -0.20 10.32 -3.24
CA SER A 139 -1.63 10.44 -3.54
C SER A 139 -2.18 11.87 -3.46
N GLY A 140 -1.54 12.77 -2.70
CA GLY A 140 -1.85 14.20 -2.64
C GLY A 140 -1.16 15.07 -3.70
N TYR A 141 -0.24 14.49 -4.48
CA TYR A 141 0.67 15.18 -5.41
C TYR A 141 0.71 14.47 -6.77
N LEU A 142 -0.46 14.14 -7.34
CA LEU A 142 -0.56 13.36 -8.58
C LEU A 142 0.18 14.01 -9.75
N ALA A 143 0.15 15.34 -9.89
CA ALA A 143 0.89 16.01 -10.95
C ALA A 143 2.41 15.84 -10.81
N GLU A 144 2.96 15.89 -9.59
CA GLU A 144 4.38 15.65 -9.33
C GLU A 144 4.74 14.17 -9.56
N ARG A 145 3.86 13.24 -9.16
CA ARG A 145 4.02 11.80 -9.43
C ARG A 145 4.18 11.51 -10.92
N GLU A 146 3.34 12.12 -11.76
CA GLU A 146 3.47 11.95 -13.21
C GLU A 146 4.75 12.60 -13.73
N ARG A 147 5.11 13.82 -13.29
CA ARG A 147 6.39 14.46 -13.69
C ARG A 147 7.62 13.59 -13.35
N PHE A 148 7.59 12.92 -12.20
CA PHE A 148 8.62 11.95 -11.81
C PHE A 148 8.70 10.78 -12.79
N PHE A 149 7.57 10.15 -13.13
CA PHE A 149 7.57 9.06 -14.11
C PHE A 149 7.99 9.52 -15.51
N GLU A 150 7.57 10.69 -15.94
CA GLU A 150 7.98 11.27 -17.21
C GLU A 150 9.49 11.54 -17.24
N ALA A 151 10.07 12.03 -16.14
CA ALA A 151 11.53 12.23 -16.02
C ALA A 151 12.30 10.91 -16.16
N VAL A 152 11.88 9.86 -15.45
CA VAL A 152 12.48 8.52 -15.56
C VAL A 152 12.29 7.95 -16.96
N ALA A 153 11.12 8.12 -17.57
CA ALA A 153 10.84 7.65 -18.93
C ALA A 153 11.72 8.36 -19.97
N ARG A 154 11.87 9.70 -19.90
CA ARG A 154 12.76 10.48 -20.79
C ARG A 154 14.23 10.08 -20.65
N ALA A 155 14.66 9.70 -19.45
CA ALA A 155 16.01 9.18 -19.23
C ALA A 155 16.22 7.82 -19.91
N ASN A 156 15.19 6.97 -19.95
CA ASN A 156 15.21 5.65 -20.57
C ASN A 156 15.00 5.66 -22.10
N ASP A 157 14.25 6.62 -22.66
CA ASP A 157 13.93 6.74 -24.11
C ASP A 157 15.11 7.19 -25.00
N ALA A 158 16.34 7.23 -24.47
CA ALA A 158 17.52 7.48 -25.29
C ALA A 158 17.73 6.33 -26.29
N LYS A 159 17.54 6.62 -27.59
CA LYS A 159 17.49 5.65 -28.71
C LYS A 159 18.42 4.42 -28.56
N GLY A 160 17.83 3.23 -28.68
CA GLY A 160 18.51 2.00 -29.07
C GLY A 160 19.35 1.29 -28.01
N GLY A 161 19.01 1.40 -26.72
CA GLY A 161 19.76 0.69 -25.66
C GLY A 161 18.88 0.17 -24.52
N HIS A 162 19.56 -0.32 -23.47
CA HIS A 162 18.98 -0.87 -22.26
C HIS A 162 18.09 0.17 -21.55
N GLU A 163 17.01 -0.28 -20.93
CA GLU A 163 16.18 0.53 -20.02
C GLU A 163 16.36 0.01 -18.60
N ASN A 164 16.45 0.92 -17.65
CA ASN A 164 16.57 0.53 -16.25
C ASN A 164 15.17 0.25 -15.69
N ALA A 165 15.06 -0.85 -14.97
CA ALA A 165 13.88 -1.21 -14.21
C ALA A 165 13.78 -0.34 -12.95
N LEU A 166 12.70 0.44 -12.82
CA LEU A 166 12.46 1.28 -11.65
C LEU A 166 11.78 0.47 -10.53
N VAL A 167 12.38 0.53 -9.34
CA VAL A 167 11.81 0.03 -8.08
C VAL A 167 11.74 1.18 -7.08
N VAL A 168 10.60 1.33 -6.41
CA VAL A 168 10.36 2.33 -5.38
C VAL A 168 10.26 1.65 -4.03
N TYR A 169 10.99 2.17 -3.03
CA TYR A 169 10.77 1.79 -1.62
C TYR A 169 10.11 2.94 -0.88
N SER A 170 9.17 2.61 -0.01
CA SER A 170 8.47 3.56 0.86
C SER A 170 8.29 3.00 2.28
N GLY A 171 8.00 3.88 3.23
CA GLY A 171 7.66 3.55 4.61
C GLY A 171 6.52 4.44 5.09
N ASP A 172 6.73 5.08 6.25
CA ASP A 172 5.84 6.09 6.89
C ASP A 172 4.46 5.58 7.34
N SER A 173 3.74 4.86 6.47
CA SER A 173 2.36 4.40 6.69
C SER A 173 2.16 3.37 7.81
N HIS A 174 3.24 2.79 8.35
CA HIS A 174 3.23 1.72 9.37
C HIS A 174 2.48 0.43 8.95
N ASN A 175 2.28 0.23 7.65
CA ASN A 175 1.63 -0.93 7.08
C ASN A 175 2.39 -1.35 5.81
N ALA A 176 2.25 -2.61 5.40
CA ALA A 176 2.99 -3.15 4.25
C ALA A 176 2.12 -3.14 2.99
N TRP A 177 2.72 -2.75 1.86
CA TRP A 177 2.07 -2.57 0.57
C TRP A 177 2.99 -3.03 -0.55
N ALA A 178 2.50 -3.76 -1.55
CA ALA A 178 3.21 -3.92 -2.81
C ALA A 178 2.29 -3.53 -3.96
N SER A 179 2.72 -2.59 -4.81
CA SER A 179 1.87 -2.03 -5.87
C SER A 179 2.56 -1.96 -7.22
N ASP A 180 1.81 -2.24 -8.27
CA ASP A 180 2.17 -1.82 -9.61
C ASP A 180 1.98 -0.31 -9.73
N LEU A 181 3.04 0.42 -10.05
CA LEU A 181 2.92 1.84 -10.33
C LEU A 181 2.66 2.04 -11.82
N ARG A 182 1.48 2.54 -12.14
CA ARG A 182 1.12 2.96 -13.49
C ARG A 182 1.35 4.45 -13.70
N GLY A 183 1.91 4.78 -14.86
CA GLY A 183 2.09 6.15 -15.34
C GLY A 183 1.15 6.47 -16.51
N GLY A 184 1.37 7.64 -17.12
CA GLY A 184 0.67 8.04 -18.35
C GLY A 184 -0.65 8.74 -18.11
N ARG A 185 -0.80 9.45 -16.99
CA ARG A 185 -1.90 10.43 -16.81
C ARG A 185 -1.54 11.82 -17.36
N GLY A 186 -0.29 12.03 -17.80
CA GLY A 186 0.21 13.27 -18.43
C GLY A 186 0.22 13.25 -19.96
N GLU A 187 0.47 14.40 -20.58
CA GLU A 187 0.50 14.57 -22.05
C GLU A 187 1.78 14.01 -22.72
N GLN A 188 2.87 13.83 -21.96
CA GLN A 188 4.18 13.45 -22.45
C GLN A 188 4.82 12.38 -21.54
N GLY A 189 4.23 11.19 -21.50
CA GLY A 189 4.69 10.09 -20.64
C GLY A 189 4.47 8.70 -21.24
N PRO A 190 4.72 7.64 -20.44
CA PRO A 190 4.38 6.25 -20.78
C PRO A 190 2.93 6.13 -21.25
N ALA A 191 2.61 5.14 -22.08
CA ALA A 191 1.24 4.96 -22.53
C ALA A 191 0.31 4.82 -21.31
N ALA A 192 -0.85 5.48 -21.36
CA ALA A 192 -1.78 5.50 -20.25
C ALA A 192 -2.10 4.08 -19.77
N GLY A 193 -1.71 3.77 -18.53
CA GLY A 193 -1.97 2.48 -17.91
C GLY A 193 -0.83 1.46 -18.00
N ASP A 194 0.32 1.78 -18.59
CA ASP A 194 1.50 0.90 -18.49
C ASP A 194 2.04 0.85 -17.05
N VAL A 195 2.50 -0.33 -16.61
CA VAL A 195 3.28 -0.45 -15.39
C VAL A 195 4.68 0.10 -15.66
N VAL A 196 5.07 1.11 -14.91
CA VAL A 196 6.34 1.85 -15.07
C VAL A 196 7.33 1.57 -13.95
N ALA A 197 6.83 1.08 -12.81
CA ALA A 197 7.64 0.68 -11.66
C ALA A 197 6.88 -0.29 -10.76
N ALA A 198 7.63 -1.00 -9.93
CA ALA A 198 7.09 -1.67 -8.75
C ALA A 198 7.37 -0.84 -7.50
N GLU A 199 6.40 -0.76 -6.59
CA GLU A 199 6.59 -0.19 -5.25
C GLU A 199 6.52 -1.27 -4.18
N TYR A 200 7.44 -1.21 -3.23
CA TYR A 200 7.43 -1.95 -1.97
C TYR A 200 7.36 -0.96 -0.81
N GLY A 201 6.17 -0.77 -0.27
CA GLY A 201 5.92 -0.04 0.97
C GLY A 201 6.09 -0.95 2.17
N VAL A 202 7.01 -0.60 3.06
CA VAL A 202 7.39 -1.45 4.18
C VAL A 202 6.66 -0.99 5.45
N THR A 203 6.21 -1.96 6.24
CA THR A 203 5.66 -1.71 7.57
C THR A 203 6.70 -1.04 8.48
N SER A 204 6.25 -0.60 9.65
CA SER A 204 7.13 -0.08 10.71
C SER A 204 7.87 -1.20 11.44
N VAL A 205 9.00 -0.85 12.05
CA VAL A 205 9.72 -1.74 12.98
C VAL A 205 8.89 -1.98 14.24
N SER A 206 8.27 -0.93 14.80
CA SER A 206 7.51 -1.03 16.06
C SER A 206 6.26 -0.15 16.17
N SER A 207 6.16 0.95 15.41
CA SER A 207 5.01 1.84 15.45
C SER A 207 3.71 1.15 15.04
N THR A 208 2.60 1.44 15.72
CA THR A 208 1.30 0.86 15.34
C THR A 208 0.72 1.50 14.08
N GLY A 209 -0.07 0.74 13.34
CA GLY A 209 -0.73 1.11 12.09
C GLY A 209 -2.24 1.00 12.19
N PHE A 210 -2.90 0.65 11.09
CA PHE A 210 -4.36 0.50 11.05
C PHE A 210 -4.94 -0.39 12.14
N GLU A 211 -4.21 -1.42 12.57
CA GLU A 211 -4.69 -2.31 13.63
C GLU A 211 -4.93 -1.61 14.99
N SER A 212 -4.34 -0.42 15.22
CA SER A 212 -4.67 0.40 16.40
C SER A 212 -5.67 1.51 16.08
N PHE A 213 -5.55 2.17 14.93
CA PHE A 213 -6.42 3.31 14.57
C PHE A 213 -7.83 2.88 14.14
N MET A 214 -7.98 1.68 13.60
CA MET A 214 -9.25 1.10 13.15
C MET A 214 -9.66 -0.11 13.98
N ARG A 215 -9.52 0.01 15.30
CA ARG A 215 -9.74 -1.11 16.23
C ARG A 215 -11.13 -1.75 16.21
N PHE A 216 -12.15 -1.16 15.60
CA PHE A 216 -13.51 -1.76 15.52
C PHE A 216 -13.82 -2.44 14.19
N VAL A 217 -12.81 -2.59 13.33
CA VAL A 217 -12.85 -3.34 12.08
C VAL A 217 -11.64 -4.27 12.10
N SER A 218 -11.82 -5.55 11.80
CA SER A 218 -10.70 -6.49 11.86
C SER A 218 -9.64 -6.16 10.81
N PRO A 219 -8.34 -6.37 11.10
CA PRO A 219 -7.29 -6.14 10.11
C PRO A 219 -7.50 -6.90 8.80
N GLU A 220 -8.11 -8.10 8.85
CA GLU A 220 -8.44 -8.89 7.66
C GLU A 220 -9.44 -8.16 6.76
N LEU A 221 -10.45 -7.52 7.35
CA LEU A 221 -11.41 -6.69 6.61
C LEU A 221 -10.77 -5.38 6.10
N VAL A 222 -9.87 -4.77 6.88
CA VAL A 222 -9.11 -3.58 6.43
C VAL A 222 -8.25 -3.93 5.22
N THR A 223 -7.45 -4.99 5.29
CA THR A 223 -6.65 -5.50 4.17
C THR A 223 -7.51 -5.80 2.95
N ALA A 224 -8.58 -6.59 3.10
CA ALA A 224 -9.46 -6.95 1.99
C ALA A 224 -10.16 -5.72 1.36
N GLY A 225 -10.48 -4.71 2.17
CA GLY A 225 -11.06 -3.46 1.67
C GLY A 225 -10.07 -2.63 0.85
N PHE A 226 -8.80 -2.56 1.26
CA PHE A 226 -7.75 -1.91 0.47
C PHE A 226 -7.52 -2.64 -0.86
N GLU A 227 -7.46 -3.97 -0.85
CA GLU A 227 -7.34 -4.78 -2.08
C GLU A 227 -8.54 -4.59 -3.00
N ALA A 228 -9.76 -4.55 -2.45
CA ALA A 228 -10.98 -4.31 -3.24
C ALA A 228 -11.01 -2.92 -3.89
N ALA A 229 -10.46 -1.90 -3.24
CA ALA A 229 -10.45 -0.53 -3.74
C ALA A 229 -9.34 -0.25 -4.76
N ASN A 230 -8.26 -1.04 -4.75
CA ASN A 230 -7.01 -0.77 -5.45
C ASN A 230 -6.55 -1.96 -6.30
N PRO A 231 -6.95 -2.05 -7.59
CA PRO A 231 -6.58 -3.17 -8.47
C PRO A 231 -5.08 -3.38 -8.71
N ASP A 232 -4.29 -2.32 -8.54
CA ASP A 232 -2.83 -2.35 -8.70
C ASP A 232 -2.09 -2.72 -7.39
N LEU A 233 -2.80 -2.79 -6.26
CA LEU A 233 -2.25 -3.26 -4.98
C LEU A 233 -2.21 -4.80 -5.00
N LYS A 234 -1.01 -5.36 -5.09
CA LYS A 234 -0.77 -6.81 -5.17
C LYS A 234 -0.62 -7.49 -3.81
N TYR A 235 -0.33 -6.71 -2.78
CA TYR A 235 -0.21 -7.20 -1.43
C TYR A 235 -0.47 -6.08 -0.43
N ALA A 236 -1.17 -6.41 0.64
CA ALA A 236 -1.33 -5.56 1.80
C ALA A 236 -1.24 -6.37 3.11
N ASN A 237 -0.58 -5.81 4.11
CA ASN A 237 -0.69 -6.26 5.49
C ASN A 237 -0.87 -5.05 6.42
N THR A 238 -1.98 -5.06 7.15
CA THR A 238 -2.45 -3.92 7.93
C THR A 238 -2.24 -4.09 9.44
N LYS A 239 -1.52 -5.13 9.90
CA LYS A 239 -1.36 -5.45 11.33
C LYS A 239 0.04 -5.82 11.80
N GLU A 240 0.86 -6.42 10.94
CA GLU A 240 2.15 -6.98 11.35
C GLU A 240 3.28 -5.95 11.25
N ARG A 241 4.29 -6.11 12.13
CA ARG A 241 5.51 -5.28 12.21
C ARG A 241 6.71 -6.07 11.74
N GLY A 242 7.70 -5.40 11.16
CA GLY A 242 8.84 -6.08 10.56
C GLY A 242 9.60 -5.25 9.55
N PHE A 243 10.12 -5.91 8.52
CA PHE A 243 10.98 -5.31 7.50
C PHE A 243 10.85 -6.03 6.15
N LEU A 244 11.42 -5.43 5.10
CA LEU A 244 11.54 -6.03 3.79
C LEU A 244 12.95 -6.60 3.60
N LEU A 245 13.07 -7.89 3.32
CA LEU A 245 14.32 -8.47 2.83
C LEU A 245 14.31 -8.44 1.30
N VAL A 246 15.37 -7.90 0.71
CA VAL A 246 15.52 -7.79 -0.74
C VAL A 246 16.58 -8.75 -1.25
N ASP A 247 16.21 -9.55 -2.23
CA ASP A 247 17.13 -10.35 -3.04
C ASP A 247 17.08 -9.80 -4.47
N LEU A 248 18.21 -9.26 -4.92
CA LEU A 248 18.32 -8.50 -6.16
C LEU A 248 19.38 -9.13 -7.06
N THR A 249 18.94 -9.62 -8.21
CA THR A 249 19.81 -10.11 -9.29
C THR A 249 19.66 -9.21 -10.52
N HIS A 250 20.38 -9.50 -11.61
CA HIS A 250 20.16 -8.79 -12.86
C HIS A 250 18.77 -9.10 -13.47
N GLU A 251 18.19 -10.25 -13.16
CA GLU A 251 16.94 -10.72 -13.74
C GLU A 251 15.72 -10.30 -12.92
N ALA A 252 15.84 -10.29 -11.59
CA ALA A 252 14.69 -10.06 -10.72
C ALA A 252 15.03 -9.29 -9.45
N HIS A 253 14.07 -8.48 -9.02
CA HIS A 253 13.97 -7.93 -7.68
C HIS A 253 12.92 -8.75 -6.92
N LYS A 254 13.30 -9.34 -5.78
CA LYS A 254 12.41 -10.12 -4.92
C LYS A 254 12.31 -9.46 -3.56
N GLY A 255 11.15 -8.89 -3.26
CA GLY A 255 10.84 -8.28 -1.96
C GLY A 255 10.08 -9.25 -1.06
N ARG A 256 10.68 -9.64 0.07
CA ARG A 256 10.11 -10.56 1.05
C ARG A 256 9.70 -9.81 2.30
N TYR A 257 8.42 -9.83 2.61
CA TYR A 257 7.89 -9.22 3.82
C TYR A 257 8.07 -10.16 5.00
N VAL A 258 9.01 -9.81 5.87
CA VAL A 258 9.34 -10.54 7.09
C VAL A 258 8.76 -9.79 8.28
N TYR A 259 8.03 -10.52 9.11
CA TYR A 259 7.34 -9.98 10.29
C TYR A 259 7.79 -10.66 11.57
N VAL A 260 7.45 -10.03 12.68
CA VAL A 260 7.60 -10.59 14.03
C VAL A 260 6.23 -10.76 14.70
N ASP A 261 6.08 -11.79 15.52
CA ASP A 261 4.83 -12.06 16.25
C ASP A 261 4.58 -11.09 17.41
N THR A 262 5.62 -10.40 17.90
CA THR A 262 5.49 -9.34 18.90
C THR A 262 6.64 -8.34 18.83
N VAL A 263 6.33 -7.08 19.15
CA VAL A 263 7.31 -5.99 19.36
C VAL A 263 7.45 -5.62 20.84
N ALA A 264 6.70 -6.28 21.73
CA ALA A 264 6.70 -5.99 23.17
C ALA A 264 7.74 -6.81 23.95
N SER A 265 8.44 -7.73 23.28
CA SER A 265 9.41 -8.65 23.88
C SER A 265 10.64 -8.75 22.99
N SER A 266 11.82 -8.91 23.59
CA SER A 266 13.05 -9.26 22.87
C SER A 266 13.12 -10.75 22.48
N GLN A 267 12.18 -11.56 22.95
CA GLN A 267 11.94 -12.93 22.51
C GLN A 267 10.70 -12.91 21.62
N TYR A 268 10.91 -13.05 20.32
CA TYR A 268 9.88 -13.05 19.28
C TYR A 268 10.21 -14.12 18.22
N LYS A 269 9.22 -14.46 17.41
CA LYS A 269 9.39 -15.33 16.23
C LYS A 269 9.30 -14.49 14.97
N THR A 270 10.16 -14.79 14.01
CA THR A 270 10.11 -14.24 12.66
C THR A 270 9.29 -15.15 11.75
N PHE A 271 8.54 -14.56 10.82
CA PHE A 271 7.84 -15.30 9.77
C PHE A 271 7.75 -14.47 8.50
N CYS A 272 7.63 -15.13 7.36
CA CYS A 272 7.41 -14.49 6.07
C CYS A 272 6.01 -14.83 5.57
N GLU A 273 5.23 -13.81 5.22
CA GLU A 273 3.86 -13.99 4.73
C GLU A 273 3.75 -13.86 3.20
N ALA A 274 4.61 -13.04 2.60
CA ALA A 274 4.58 -12.80 1.16
C ALA A 274 5.97 -12.49 0.60
N SER A 275 6.24 -13.05 -0.59
CA SER A 275 7.29 -12.61 -1.51
C SER A 275 6.63 -12.04 -2.75
N LEU A 276 7.08 -10.87 -3.19
CA LEU A 276 6.64 -10.23 -4.42
C LEU A 276 7.86 -10.05 -5.31
N ASP A 277 7.76 -10.56 -6.53
CA ASP A 277 8.85 -10.61 -7.49
C ASP A 277 8.54 -9.67 -8.67
N TYR A 278 9.53 -8.90 -9.09
CA TYR A 278 9.49 -7.99 -10.23
C TYR A 278 10.65 -8.28 -11.17
N GLY A 279 10.36 -8.58 -12.44
CA GLY A 279 11.38 -8.91 -13.45
C GLY A 279 11.95 -7.67 -14.12
N SER A 280 13.22 -7.72 -14.55
CA SER A 280 13.88 -6.62 -15.26
C SER A 280 13.57 -6.57 -16.75
N GLY A 281 13.12 -7.69 -17.34
CA GLY A 281 12.75 -7.78 -18.75
C GLY A 281 11.57 -6.87 -19.09
N VAL A 282 11.56 -6.30 -20.30
CA VAL A 282 10.51 -5.35 -20.74
C VAL A 282 9.09 -5.93 -20.58
N ALA A 283 8.90 -7.19 -20.99
CA ALA A 283 7.60 -7.86 -20.88
C ALA A 283 7.19 -8.10 -19.42
N GLU A 284 8.15 -8.51 -18.58
CA GLU A 284 7.94 -8.78 -17.16
C GLU A 284 7.61 -7.50 -16.40
N ARG A 285 8.35 -6.41 -16.65
CA ARG A 285 8.06 -5.08 -16.09
C ARG A 285 6.63 -4.63 -16.37
N ARG A 286 6.18 -4.78 -17.62
CA ARG A 286 4.81 -4.42 -18.03
C ARG A 286 3.73 -5.29 -17.41
N SER A 287 4.05 -6.56 -17.10
CA SER A 287 3.14 -7.46 -16.40
C SER A 287 3.00 -7.16 -14.91
N GLY A 288 3.97 -6.44 -14.34
CA GLY A 288 3.96 -5.99 -12.95
C GLY A 288 4.45 -7.04 -11.96
N LEU A 289 4.15 -6.79 -10.69
CA LEU A 289 4.51 -7.63 -9.56
C LEU A 289 3.78 -8.98 -9.61
N THR A 290 4.51 -10.04 -9.28
CA THR A 290 3.97 -11.39 -9.15
C THR A 290 4.18 -11.92 -7.73
N ARG A 291 3.20 -12.67 -7.21
CA ARG A 291 3.31 -13.26 -5.88
C ARG A 291 4.04 -14.59 -5.94
N ALA A 292 5.06 -14.74 -5.10
CA ALA A 292 5.83 -15.96 -4.91
C ALA A 292 5.68 -16.48 -3.47
N ALA A 293 6.01 -17.76 -3.27
CA ALA A 293 6.09 -18.34 -1.93
C ALA A 293 7.33 -17.84 -1.19
N CYS A 294 7.22 -17.67 0.12
CA CYS A 294 8.39 -17.41 0.96
C CYS A 294 9.31 -18.65 0.97
N PRO A 295 10.63 -18.49 0.74
CA PRO A 295 11.56 -19.61 0.79
C PRO A 295 11.59 -20.24 2.20
N PRO A 296 11.52 -21.57 2.34
CA PRO A 296 11.58 -22.24 3.64
C PRO A 296 12.88 -21.96 4.41
N GLU A 297 13.98 -21.72 3.70
CA GLU A 297 15.31 -21.48 4.28
C GLU A 297 15.46 -20.06 4.84
N LEU A 298 14.62 -19.11 4.38
CA LEU A 298 14.68 -17.70 4.76
C LEU A 298 14.67 -17.49 6.28
N LEU A 299 13.87 -18.29 7.00
CA LEU A 299 13.69 -18.17 8.45
C LEU A 299 14.77 -18.90 9.25
N GLN A 300 15.66 -19.66 8.59
CA GLN A 300 16.78 -20.32 9.28
C GLN A 300 17.98 -19.37 9.42
N GLU A 301 18.03 -18.31 8.61
CA GLU A 301 19.10 -17.30 8.60
C GLU A 301 18.79 -16.07 9.48
N LEU A 302 17.55 -15.95 9.98
CA LEU A 302 17.01 -14.81 10.74
C LEU A 302 16.70 -15.17 12.19
#